data_AF-A0A133SFW2-F1
#
_entry.id   AF-A0A133SFW2-F1
#
_cell.length_a   1.000
_cell.length_b   1.000
_cell.length_c   1.000
_cell.angle_alpha   90.00
_cell.angle_beta   90.00
_cell.angle_gamma   90.00
#
_symmetry.space_group_name_H-M   'P 1'
#
loop_
_entity.id
_entity.type
_entity.pdbx_description
1 polymer ?
#
loop_
_entity_poly.entity_id
_entity_poly.type
_entity_poly.pdbx_seq_one_letter_code
_entity_poly.pdbx_strand_id
1 'polypeptide(L)'
;MISQHRHTGSYVSKLSNKLRRKLDMLSSRGEFSGSQGRALHFLLAQKEDVFQKDVEEEFSIRPSTATELLKQMEKSGLIVREAAAHDNRLKKIVLTEKALQYKKQVIDDLTALDETLVKGISQKDLQTFIKVVEKMMDNLAE
;
A
#
# COMPACT_ATOMS: atom_id res chain seq x y z
N MET A 1 -7.70 -37.86 0.84
CA MET A 1 -8.03 -37.28 -0.48
C MET A 1 -7.80 -35.78 -0.43
N ILE A 2 -6.63 -35.30 -0.88
CA ILE A 2 -6.37 -33.85 -1.01
C ILE A 2 -7.08 -33.43 -2.29
N SER A 3 -8.38 -33.16 -2.15
CA SER A 3 -9.29 -32.80 -3.23
C SER A 3 -8.86 -31.47 -3.84
N GLN A 4 -8.40 -31.49 -5.10
CA GLN A 4 -8.60 -30.53 -6.22
C GLN A 4 -8.74 -29.01 -5.97
N HIS A 5 -8.53 -28.52 -4.75
CA HIS A 5 -8.40 -27.10 -4.44
C HIS A 5 -6.99 -26.75 -4.88
N ARG A 6 -6.86 -26.37 -6.16
CA ARG A 6 -5.78 -25.48 -6.61
C ARG A 6 -5.56 -24.48 -5.48
N HIS A 7 -4.39 -24.50 -4.84
CA HIS A 7 -4.15 -23.72 -3.63
C HIS A 7 -4.53 -22.25 -3.85
N THR A 8 -5.73 -21.85 -3.45
CA THR A 8 -6.30 -20.53 -3.76
C THR A 8 -5.39 -19.44 -3.21
N GLY A 9 -4.84 -19.66 -2.01
CA GLY A 9 -3.80 -18.82 -1.42
C GLY A 9 -2.58 -18.63 -2.32
N SER A 10 -2.11 -19.65 -3.05
CA SER A 10 -0.98 -19.51 -3.98
C SER A 10 -1.28 -18.55 -5.13
N TYR A 11 -2.52 -18.55 -5.66
CA TYR A 11 -2.91 -17.61 -6.71
C TYR A 11 -3.05 -16.18 -6.18
N VAL A 12 -3.62 -16.01 -4.98
CA VAL A 12 -3.68 -14.72 -4.29
C VAL A 12 -2.27 -14.18 -4.06
N SER A 13 -1.35 -14.98 -3.50
CA SER A 13 0.05 -14.58 -3.31
C SER A 13 0.75 -14.25 -4.64
N LYS A 14 0.51 -15.01 -5.71
CA LYS A 14 1.09 -14.72 -7.04
C LYS A 14 0.59 -13.40 -7.60
N LEU A 15 -0.70 -13.11 -7.47
CA LEU A 15 -1.30 -11.85 -7.90
C LEU A 15 -0.74 -10.68 -7.08
N SER A 16 -0.76 -10.77 -5.76
CA SER A 16 -0.18 -9.78 -4.83
C SER A 16 1.29 -9.50 -5.16
N ASN A 17 2.10 -10.54 -5.38
CA ASN A 17 3.51 -10.38 -5.78
C ASN A 17 3.71 -9.72 -7.16
N LYS A 18 2.76 -9.86 -8.09
CA LYS A 18 2.81 -9.14 -9.38
C LYS A 18 2.40 -7.68 -9.22
N LEU A 19 1.36 -7.40 -8.43
CA LEU A 19 0.93 -6.04 -8.09
C LEU A 19 2.06 -5.27 -7.38
N ARG A 20 2.63 -5.87 -6.33
CA ARG A 20 3.78 -5.29 -5.61
C ARG A 20 4.94 -4.94 -6.53
N ARG A 21 5.32 -5.85 -7.44
CA ARG A 21 6.40 -5.58 -8.40
C ARG A 21 6.09 -4.43 -9.37
N LYS A 22 4.82 -4.27 -9.78
CA LYS A 22 4.40 -3.14 -10.62
C LYS A 22 4.45 -1.83 -9.84
N LEU A 23 3.96 -1.81 -8.60
CA LEU A 23 4.03 -0.66 -7.69
C LEU A 23 5.49 -0.25 -7.39
N ASP A 24 6.37 -1.24 -7.15
CA ASP A 24 7.80 -1.01 -6.93
C ASP A 24 8.45 -0.27 -8.13
N MET A 25 8.08 -0.63 -9.36
CA MET A 25 8.58 0.02 -10.59
C MET A 25 8.06 1.44 -10.78
N LEU A 26 6.82 1.71 -10.36
CA LEU A 26 6.22 3.05 -10.43
C LEU A 26 6.87 4.01 -9.42
N SER A 27 7.26 3.46 -8.27
CA SER A 27 7.85 4.20 -7.14
C SER A 27 9.33 4.57 -7.33
N SER A 28 10.05 3.95 -8.29
CA SER A 28 11.49 4.11 -8.47
C SER A 28 11.88 5.23 -9.44
N ARG A 29 11.24 6.41 -9.34
CA ARG A 29 11.64 7.58 -10.13
C ARG A 29 12.73 8.34 -9.35
N GLY A 30 13.81 8.72 -10.04
CA GLY A 30 15.14 9.02 -9.48
C GLY A 30 15.28 10.12 -8.42
N GLU A 31 14.19 10.72 -7.93
CA GLU A 31 14.19 11.67 -6.82
C GLU A 31 14.21 10.99 -5.44
N PHE A 32 13.81 9.71 -5.34
CA PHE A 32 13.73 8.97 -4.07
C PHE A 32 14.34 7.58 -4.15
N SER A 33 14.73 7.03 -2.99
CA SER A 33 15.04 5.61 -2.91
C SER A 33 13.76 4.78 -3.17
N GLY A 34 13.91 3.57 -3.70
CA GLY A 34 12.75 2.71 -3.98
C GLY A 34 11.91 2.37 -2.74
N SER A 35 12.46 2.41 -1.53
CA SER A 35 11.67 2.26 -0.29
C SER A 35 10.90 3.53 0.07
N GLN A 36 11.52 4.71 -0.10
CA GLN A 36 10.86 6.00 0.14
C GLN A 36 9.73 6.25 -0.86
N GLY A 37 9.96 5.96 -2.15
CA GLY A 37 8.91 6.09 -3.17
C GLY A 37 7.71 5.21 -2.86
N ARG A 38 7.93 3.97 -2.41
CA ARG A 38 6.85 3.04 -2.04
C ARG A 38 6.07 3.50 -0.83
N ALA A 39 6.76 3.93 0.23
CA ALA A 39 6.11 4.48 1.40
C ALA A 39 5.34 5.77 1.07
N LEU A 40 5.89 6.65 0.24
CA LEU A 40 5.22 7.86 -0.22
C LEU A 40 3.96 7.51 -1.04
N HIS A 41 4.06 6.55 -1.94
CA HIS A 41 2.94 6.06 -2.74
C HIS A 41 1.82 5.47 -1.87
N PHE A 42 2.18 4.65 -0.87
CA PHE A 42 1.24 4.14 0.13
C PHE A 42 0.56 5.29 0.89
N LEU A 43 1.33 6.21 1.46
CA LEU A 43 0.80 7.34 2.25
C LEU A 43 -0.12 8.26 1.43
N LEU A 44 0.21 8.50 0.16
CA LEU A 44 -0.60 9.32 -0.75
C LEU A 44 -1.91 8.65 -1.17
N ALA A 45 -1.98 7.32 -1.10
CA ALA A 45 -3.17 6.53 -1.41
C ALA A 45 -4.18 6.49 -0.24
N GLN A 46 -3.73 6.76 0.99
CA GLN A 46 -4.58 6.68 2.17
C GLN A 46 -5.50 7.89 2.31
N LYS A 47 -6.72 7.64 2.83
CA LYS A 47 -7.70 8.68 3.17
C LYS A 47 -7.79 8.96 4.67
N GLU A 48 -7.28 8.04 5.48
CA GLU A 48 -7.32 8.09 6.94
C GLU A 48 -5.94 8.45 7.52
N ASP A 49 -5.90 8.78 8.82
CA ASP A 49 -4.64 9.03 9.52
C ASP A 49 -3.78 7.75 9.51
N VAL A 50 -2.51 7.89 9.12
CA VAL A 50 -1.55 6.78 9.06
C VAL A 50 -0.55 6.88 10.19
N PHE A 51 -0.26 5.76 10.81
CA PHE A 51 0.70 5.59 11.90
C PHE A 51 1.85 4.69 11.47
N GLN A 52 2.89 4.63 12.30
CA GLN A 52 4.03 3.76 12.03
C GLN A 52 3.62 2.27 11.94
N LYS A 53 2.64 1.83 12.74
CA LYS A 53 2.15 0.45 12.69
C LYS A 53 1.57 0.08 11.33
N ASP A 54 0.83 0.99 10.70
CA ASP A 54 0.26 0.73 9.37
C ASP A 54 1.36 0.55 8.32
N VAL A 55 2.46 1.31 8.44
CA VAL A 55 3.65 1.13 7.58
C VAL A 55 4.36 -0.20 7.89
N GLU A 56 4.43 -0.61 9.14
CA GLU A 56 4.99 -1.92 9.53
C GLU A 56 4.19 -3.07 8.94
N GLU A 57 2.86 -2.98 9.01
CA GLU A 57 1.91 -3.98 8.49
C GLU A 57 1.95 -4.03 6.96
N GLU A 58 1.79 -2.88 6.29
CA GLU A 58 1.78 -2.77 4.83
C GLU A 58 3.05 -3.36 4.22
N PHE A 59 4.22 -2.98 4.75
CA PHE A 59 5.49 -3.43 4.20
C PHE A 59 5.99 -4.74 4.83
N SER A 60 5.28 -5.28 5.82
CA SER A 60 5.70 -6.44 6.62
C SER A 60 7.14 -6.30 7.13
N ILE A 61 7.45 -5.16 7.72
CA ILE A 61 8.79 -4.80 8.22
C ILE A 61 8.81 -4.66 9.74
N ARG A 62 10.00 -4.83 10.32
CA ARG A 62 10.18 -4.67 11.77
C ARG A 62 10.04 -3.19 12.19
N PRO A 63 9.64 -2.90 13.44
CA PRO A 63 9.50 -1.53 13.92
C PRO A 63 10.76 -0.67 13.78
N SER A 64 11.94 -1.25 13.98
CA SER A 64 13.21 -0.56 13.78
C SER A 64 13.45 -0.17 12.33
N THR A 65 13.04 -1.00 11.38
CA THR A 65 13.15 -0.74 9.94
C THR A 65 12.15 0.34 9.51
N ALA A 66 10.91 0.29 9.99
CA ALA A 66 9.92 1.33 9.75
C ALA A 66 10.38 2.68 10.31
N THR A 67 10.97 2.68 11.51
CA THR A 67 11.54 3.88 12.13
C THR A 67 12.63 4.51 11.26
N GLU A 68 13.57 3.71 10.76
CA GLU A 68 14.65 4.22 9.90
C GLU A 68 14.14 4.76 8.56
N LEU A 69 13.21 4.03 7.92
CA LEU A 69 12.57 4.48 6.68
C LEU A 69 11.89 5.85 6.86
N LEU A 70 11.10 5.98 7.92
CA LEU A 70 10.34 7.20 8.17
C LEU A 70 11.25 8.37 8.58
N LYS A 71 12.33 8.13 9.34
CA LYS A 71 13.36 9.15 9.61
C LYS A 71 14.00 9.66 8.31
N GLN A 72 14.28 8.76 7.38
CA GLN A 72 14.83 9.16 6.07
C GLN A 72 13.81 9.99 5.29
N MET A 73 12.52 9.66 5.34
CA MET A 73 11.47 10.45 4.70
C MET A 73 11.28 11.83 5.34
N GLU A 74 11.40 11.95 6.66
CA GLU A 74 11.44 13.24 7.37
C GLU A 74 12.63 14.09 6.92
N LYS A 75 13.83 13.48 6.86
CA LYS A 75 15.05 14.14 6.38
C LYS A 75 14.93 14.60 4.92
N SER A 76 14.25 13.83 4.08
CA SER A 76 13.94 14.21 2.69
C SER A 76 12.83 15.26 2.57
N GLY A 77 12.21 15.66 3.68
CA GLY A 77 11.13 16.65 3.73
C GLY A 77 9.82 16.15 3.14
N LEU A 78 9.58 14.84 3.10
CA LEU A 78 8.36 14.24 2.55
C LEU A 78 7.25 14.11 3.59
N ILE A 79 7.63 13.90 4.85
CA ILE A 79 6.67 13.69 5.93
C ILE A 79 7.10 14.48 7.16
N VAL A 80 6.14 14.68 8.05
CA VAL A 80 6.35 15.06 9.44
C VAL A 80 5.55 14.12 10.34
N ARG A 81 6.03 13.91 11.57
CA ARG A 81 5.33 13.10 12.57
C ARG A 81 4.76 13.99 13.65
N GLU A 82 3.43 14.12 13.67
CA GLU A 82 2.71 14.99 14.60
C GLU A 82 1.97 14.16 15.65
N ALA A 83 1.81 14.71 16.86
CA ALA A 83 0.97 14.09 17.88
C ALA A 83 -0.47 13.95 17.37
N ALA A 84 -1.09 12.78 17.58
CA ALA A 84 -2.49 12.58 17.25
C ALA A 84 -3.35 13.41 18.20
N ALA A 85 -4.39 14.05 17.67
CA ALA A 85 -5.26 14.95 18.44
C ALA A 85 -5.92 14.28 19.67
N HIS A 86 -6.06 12.95 19.63
CA HIS A 86 -6.69 12.15 20.68
C HIS A 86 -5.70 11.44 21.62
N ASP A 87 -4.42 11.30 21.25
CA ASP A 87 -3.38 10.73 22.12
C ASP A 87 -1.98 11.23 21.70
N ASN A 88 -1.36 12.05 22.55
CA ASN A 88 -0.02 12.60 22.31
C ASN A 88 1.11 11.56 22.29
N ARG A 89 0.85 10.33 22.73
CA ARG A 89 1.79 9.21 22.64
C ARG A 89 1.78 8.58 21.24
N LEU A 90 0.72 8.80 20.47
CA LEU A 90 0.62 8.37 19.08
C LEU A 90 1.10 9.50 18.18
N LYS A 91 1.98 9.16 17.25
CA LYS A 91 2.43 10.09 16.22
C LYS A 91 1.85 9.67 14.87
N LYS A 92 0.98 10.51 14.33
CA LYS A 92 0.48 10.36 12.96
C LYS A 92 1.52 10.86 11.97
N ILE A 93 1.57 10.21 10.83
CA ILE A 93 2.42 10.56 9.69
C ILE A 93 1.62 11.53 8.82
N VAL A 94 2.13 12.74 8.67
CA VAL A 94 1.51 13.80 7.89
C VAL A 94 2.40 14.10 6.68
N LEU A 95 1.80 14.15 5.50
CA LEU A 95 2.49 14.48 4.26
C LEU A 95 2.77 15.99 4.20
N THR A 96 3.97 16.36 3.79
CA THR A 96 4.34 17.77 3.57
C THR A 96 3.83 18.28 2.23
N GLU A 97 3.88 19.60 2.02
CA GLU A 97 3.60 20.20 0.70
C GLU A 97 4.47 19.60 -0.41
N LYS A 98 5.75 19.32 -0.11
CA LYS A 98 6.67 18.65 -1.04
C LYS A 98 6.14 17.28 -1.44
N ALA A 99 5.68 16.47 -0.49
CA ALA A 99 5.09 15.16 -0.81
C ALA A 99 3.79 15.28 -1.61
N LEU A 100 2.97 16.30 -1.35
CA LEU A 100 1.71 16.51 -2.06
C LEU A 100 1.90 16.85 -3.54
N GLN A 101 3.05 17.37 -3.95
CA GLN A 101 3.39 17.57 -5.37
C GLN A 101 3.34 16.26 -6.17
N TYR A 102 3.62 15.12 -5.52
CA TYR A 102 3.61 13.79 -6.14
C TYR A 102 2.22 13.15 -6.12
N LYS A 103 1.24 13.74 -5.43
CA LYS A 103 -0.10 13.16 -5.26
C LYS A 103 -0.78 12.85 -6.59
N LYS A 104 -0.72 13.80 -7.53
CA LYS A 104 -1.31 13.62 -8.86
C LYS A 104 -0.68 12.42 -9.59
N GLN A 105 0.65 12.36 -9.60
CA GLN A 105 1.36 11.25 -10.24
C GLN A 105 1.00 9.90 -9.62
N VAL A 106 0.91 9.81 -8.29
CA VAL A 106 0.51 8.57 -7.59
C VAL A 106 -0.92 8.17 -7.94
N ILE A 107 -1.85 9.12 -8.01
CA ILE A 107 -3.23 8.83 -8.43
C ILE A 107 -3.27 8.33 -9.87
N ASP A 108 -2.52 8.96 -10.78
CA ASP A 108 -2.45 8.55 -12.18
C ASP A 108 -1.85 7.13 -12.32
N ASP A 109 -0.79 6.84 -11.55
CA ASP A 109 -0.12 5.53 -11.52
C ASP A 109 -1.03 4.43 -10.96
N LEU A 110 -1.78 4.71 -9.88
CA LEU A 110 -2.79 3.81 -9.32
C LEU A 110 -3.93 3.55 -10.31
N THR A 111 -4.46 4.60 -10.93
CA THR A 111 -5.54 4.50 -11.92
C THR A 111 -5.12 3.64 -13.10
N ALA A 112 -3.92 3.86 -13.65
CA ALA A 112 -3.39 3.06 -14.75
C ALA A 112 -3.15 1.59 -14.36
N LEU A 113 -2.73 1.34 -13.11
CA LEU A 113 -2.58 -0.02 -12.59
C LEU A 113 -3.94 -0.73 -12.49
N ASP A 114 -4.96 -0.06 -11.96
CA ASP A 114 -6.31 -0.60 -11.83
C ASP A 114 -6.93 -0.90 -13.20
N GLU A 115 -6.81 0.02 -14.16
CA GLU A 115 -7.23 -0.20 -15.55
C GLU A 115 -6.55 -1.42 -16.17
N THR A 116 -5.25 -1.60 -15.90
CA THR A 116 -4.49 -2.76 -16.38
C THR A 116 -4.95 -4.04 -15.70
N LEU A 117 -5.25 -3.99 -14.41
CA LEU A 117 -5.67 -5.14 -13.59
C LEU A 117 -7.02 -5.70 -14.07
N VAL A 118 -7.95 -4.82 -14.45
CA VAL A 118 -9.32 -5.20 -14.87
C VAL A 118 -9.46 -5.37 -16.39
N LYS A 119 -8.41 -5.08 -17.18
CA LYS A 119 -8.45 -5.10 -18.64
C LYS A 119 -8.93 -6.46 -19.16
N GLY A 120 -10.03 -6.44 -19.92
CA GLY A 120 -10.61 -7.64 -20.54
C GLY A 120 -11.44 -8.51 -19.60
N ILE A 121 -11.71 -8.06 -18.36
CA ILE A 121 -12.58 -8.74 -17.40
C ILE A 121 -13.98 -8.09 -17.47
N SER A 122 -15.03 -8.91 -17.52
CA SER A 122 -16.40 -8.39 -17.49
C SER A 122 -16.73 -7.79 -16.12
N GLN A 123 -17.59 -6.77 -16.08
CA GLN A 123 -18.04 -6.18 -14.82
C GLN A 123 -18.69 -7.21 -13.88
N LYS A 124 -19.40 -8.20 -14.45
CA LYS A 124 -20.02 -9.29 -13.69
C LYS A 124 -18.98 -10.19 -13.02
N ASP A 125 -17.92 -10.55 -13.74
CA ASP A 125 -16.85 -11.39 -13.20
C ASP A 125 -16.03 -10.63 -12.15
N LEU A 126 -15.78 -9.34 -12.37
CA LEU A 126 -15.09 -8.50 -11.39
C LEU A 126 -15.88 -8.37 -10.09
N GLN A 127 -17.20 -8.11 -10.17
CA GLN A 127 -18.07 -8.09 -8.98
C GLN A 127 -18.09 -9.44 -8.27
N THR A 128 -18.07 -10.55 -9.02
CA THR A 128 -18.01 -11.89 -8.44
C THR A 128 -16.69 -12.12 -7.71
N PHE A 129 -15.57 -11.72 -8.31
CA PHE A 129 -14.24 -11.78 -7.71
C PHE A 129 -14.19 -11.00 -6.39
N ILE A 130 -14.66 -9.75 -6.39
CA ILE A 130 -14.67 -8.88 -5.19
C ILE A 130 -15.44 -9.57 -4.04
N LYS A 131 -16.67 -10.02 -4.30
CA LYS A 131 -17.49 -10.73 -3.29
C LYS A 131 -16.81 -11.96 -2.72
N VAL A 132 -16.12 -12.73 -3.56
CA VAL A 132 -15.41 -13.94 -3.12
C VAL A 132 -14.21 -13.58 -2.25
N VAL A 133 -13.43 -12.56 -2.61
CA VAL A 133 -12.28 -12.09 -1.82
C VAL A 133 -12.73 -11.52 -0.48
N GLU A 134 -13.80 -10.71 -0.45
CA GLU A 134 -14.40 -10.21 0.80
C GLU A 134 -14.76 -11.37 1.73
N LYS A 135 -15.46 -12.39 1.22
CA LYS A 135 -15.79 -13.56 2.02
C LYS A 135 -14.56 -14.34 2.52
N MET A 136 -13.48 -14.39 1.73
CA MET A 136 -12.22 -15.00 2.18
C MET A 136 -11.57 -14.21 3.31
N MET A 137 -11.62 -12.88 3.27
CA MET A 137 -11.11 -12.02 4.35
C MET A 137 -11.92 -12.21 5.63
N ASP A 138 -13.26 -12.24 5.54
CA ASP A 138 -14.13 -12.50 6.69
C ASP A 138 -13.79 -13.84 7.37
N ASN A 139 -13.63 -14.91 6.57
CA ASN A 139 -13.30 -16.23 7.10
C ASN A 139 -11.91 -16.31 7.75
N LEU A 140 -10.99 -15.39 7.44
CA LEU A 140 -9.65 -15.33 8.06
C LEU A 140 -9.61 -14.44 9.31
N ALA A 141 -10.64 -13.63 9.52
CA ALA A 141 -10.81 -12.79 10.70
C ALA A 141 -11.60 -13.48 11.82
N GLU A 142 -12.28 -14.59 11.51
CA GLU A 142 -12.83 -15.56 12.48
C GLU A 142 -11.73 -16.31 13.25
#